data_AF-A0A7Z9FWW3-F1
#
_entry.id   AF-A0A7Z9FWW3-F1
#
_cell.length_a   1.000
_cell.length_b   1.000
_cell.length_c   1.000
_cell.angle_alpha   90.00
_cell.angle_beta   90.00
_cell.angle_gamma   90.00
#
_symmetry.space_group_name_H-M   'P 1'
#
loop_
_entity.id
_entity.type
_entity.pdbx_description
1 polymer ?
#
loop_
_entity_poly.entity_id
_entity_poly.type
_entity_poly.pdbx_seq_one_letter_code
_entity_poly.pdbx_strand_id
1 'polypeptide(L)'
;MVENILRQEFGSEDFQFKDITRGGRAFVFQVHFEGKDYVLRVCSQEQPIINNFKILKCLEGIGISPVPIQYNRWDDLHYSIESFLPGEHESHNPISPHT
;
A
#
# COMPACT_ATOMS: atom_id res chain seq x y z
N MET A 1 5.50 -13.95 -5.82
CA MET A 1 6.25 -12.89 -5.10
C MET A 1 5.39 -12.20 -4.06
N VAL A 2 4.35 -11.44 -4.47
CA VAL A 2 3.39 -10.83 -3.53
C VAL A 2 2.76 -11.88 -2.61
N GLU A 3 2.36 -13.03 -3.16
CA GLU A 3 1.88 -14.18 -2.38
C GLU A 3 2.86 -14.64 -1.30
N ASN A 4 4.18 -14.63 -1.57
CA ASN A 4 5.18 -15.07 -0.59
C ASN A 4 5.29 -14.06 0.56
N ILE A 5 5.27 -12.76 0.24
CA ILE A 5 5.23 -11.70 1.25
C ILE A 5 3.99 -11.87 2.11
N LEU A 6 2.80 -12.03 1.50
CA LEU A 6 1.55 -12.18 2.23
C LEU A 6 1.50 -13.46 3.07
N ARG A 7 2.01 -14.59 2.56
CA ARG A 7 2.13 -15.83 3.32
C ARG A 7 3.05 -15.68 4.53
N GLN A 8 4.18 -14.99 4.38
CA GLN A 8 5.09 -14.73 5.50
C GLN A 8 4.42 -13.85 6.56
N GLU A 9 3.76 -12.78 6.14
CA GLU A 9 3.21 -11.79 7.08
C GLU A 9 1.90 -12.23 7.73
N PHE A 10 1.06 -12.99 7.03
CA PHE A 10 -0.23 -13.45 7.53
C PHE A 10 -0.21 -14.90 8.05
N GLY A 11 0.85 -15.66 7.76
CA GLY A 11 0.95 -17.07 8.15
C GLY A 11 -0.12 -17.97 7.52
N SER A 12 -0.74 -17.53 6.42
CA SER A 12 -1.88 -18.18 5.78
C SER A 12 -1.79 -18.06 4.26
N GLU A 13 -2.49 -18.92 3.54
CA GLU A 13 -2.73 -18.82 2.09
C GLU A 13 -4.15 -18.30 1.76
N ASP A 14 -5.01 -18.15 2.77
CA ASP A 14 -6.40 -17.72 2.62
C ASP A 14 -6.51 -16.20 2.57
N PHE A 15 -5.89 -15.60 1.57
CA PHE A 15 -5.98 -14.18 1.27
C PHE A 15 -6.30 -13.96 -0.20
N GLN A 16 -6.89 -12.82 -0.51
CA GLN A 16 -7.10 -12.36 -1.87
C GLN A 16 -6.41 -11.02 -2.06
N PHE A 17 -5.83 -10.77 -3.23
CA PHE A 17 -5.25 -9.47 -3.51
C PHE A 17 -5.51 -9.04 -4.96
N LYS A 18 -5.57 -7.73 -5.16
CA LYS A 18 -5.72 -7.12 -6.48
C LYS A 18 -4.74 -5.96 -6.63
N ASP A 19 -4.13 -5.85 -7.80
CA ASP A 19 -3.29 -4.71 -8.15
C ASP A 19 -4.16 -3.46 -8.31
N ILE A 20 -3.80 -2.40 -7.60
CA ILE A 20 -4.45 -1.08 -7.65
C ILE A 20 -3.44 0.03 -7.99
N THR A 21 -2.28 -0.34 -8.54
CA THR A 21 -1.21 0.58 -8.90
C THR A 21 -1.72 1.62 -9.90
N ARG A 22 -1.54 2.91 -9.59
CA ARG A 22 -1.92 4.04 -10.46
C ARG A 22 -0.70 4.85 -10.88
N GLY A 23 0.33 4.16 -11.35
CA GLY A 23 1.63 4.74 -11.70
C GLY A 23 2.52 5.02 -10.49
N GLY A 24 3.67 5.63 -10.74
CA GLY A 24 4.71 5.85 -9.71
C GLY A 24 5.73 4.70 -9.64
N ARG A 25 6.59 4.74 -8.61
CA ARG A 25 7.70 3.78 -8.43
C ARG A 25 7.36 2.58 -7.53
N ALA A 26 6.19 2.60 -6.90
CA ALA A 26 5.75 1.54 -6.00
C ALA A 26 4.57 0.80 -6.63
N PHE A 27 4.59 -0.53 -6.50
CA PHE A 27 3.43 -1.37 -6.77
C PHE A 27 2.52 -1.36 -5.55
N VAL A 28 1.22 -1.27 -5.76
CA VAL A 28 0.23 -1.15 -4.69
C VAL A 28 -0.86 -2.19 -4.89
N PHE A 29 -1.12 -2.98 -3.86
CA PHE A 29 -2.12 -4.04 -3.87
C PHE A 29 -3.12 -3.81 -2.76
N GLN A 30 -4.42 -3.93 -3.06
CA GLN A 30 -5.42 -4.12 -2.01
C GLN A 30 -5.46 -5.61 -1.67
N VAL A 31 -5.45 -5.92 -0.38
CA VAL A 31 -5.38 -7.29 0.13
C VAL A 31 -6.53 -7.52 1.10
N HIS A 32 -7.32 -8.57 0.88
CA HIS A 32 -8.37 -9.02 1.76
C HIS A 32 -7.90 -10.24 2.58
N PHE A 33 -7.96 -10.14 3.90
CA PHE A 33 -7.57 -11.20 4.83
C PHE A 33 -8.39 -11.10 6.12
N GLU A 34 -8.90 -12.23 6.63
CA GLU A 34 -9.71 -12.31 7.87
C GLU A 34 -10.86 -11.28 7.94
N GLY A 35 -11.55 -11.06 6.80
CA GLY A 35 -12.67 -10.13 6.72
C GLY A 35 -12.28 -8.65 6.74
N LYS A 36 -11.00 -8.32 6.58
CA LYS A 36 -10.49 -6.94 6.55
C LYS A 36 -9.72 -6.66 5.27
N ASP A 37 -9.74 -5.41 4.86
CA ASP A 37 -8.95 -4.91 3.75
C ASP A 37 -7.69 -4.18 4.24
N TYR A 38 -6.60 -4.44 3.55
CA TYR A 38 -5.27 -3.88 3.75
C TYR A 38 -4.73 -3.33 2.44
N VAL A 39 -3.70 -2.50 2.54
CA VAL A 39 -2.90 -2.06 1.41
C VAL A 39 -1.47 -2.57 1.61
N LEU A 40 -0.98 -3.31 0.62
CA LEU A 40 0.42 -3.68 0.50
C LEU A 40 1.08 -2.75 -0.52
N ARG A 41 2.11 -2.02 -0.13
CA ARG A 41 2.97 -1.25 -1.04
C ARG A 41 4.32 -1.93 -1.15
N VAL A 42 4.84 -2.07 -2.37
CA VAL A 42 6.14 -2.71 -2.65
C VAL A 42 6.96 -1.80 -3.55
N CYS A 43 8.24 -1.59 -3.24
CA CYS A 43 9.16 -0.79 -4.03
C CYS A 43 10.57 -1.40 -3.96
N SER A 44 11.35 -1.31 -5.05
CA SER A 44 12.77 -1.68 -5.04
C SER A 44 13.65 -0.66 -4.31
N GLN A 45 13.11 0.53 -4.01
CA GLN A 45 13.79 1.56 -3.22
C GLN A 45 13.21 1.57 -1.81
N GLU A 46 14.10 1.60 -0.81
CA GLU A 46 13.71 1.66 0.59
C GLU A 46 13.00 2.97 0.96
N GLN A 47 13.56 4.10 0.50
CA GLN A 47 13.16 5.43 0.95
C GLN A 47 11.68 5.75 0.70
N PRO A 48 11.07 5.43 -0.46
CA PRO A 48 9.63 5.61 -0.67
C PRO A 48 8.77 4.89 0.37
N ILE A 49 9.13 3.67 0.76
CA ILE A 49 8.38 2.87 1.73
C ILE A 49 8.54 3.46 3.13
N ILE A 50 9.77 3.73 3.56
CA ILE A 50 10.05 4.29 4.89
C ILE A 50 9.40 5.67 5.06
N ASN A 51 9.49 6.53 4.04
CA ASN A 51 8.91 7.87 4.10
C ASN A 51 7.39 7.81 4.23
N ASN A 52 6.72 6.97 3.42
CA ASN A 52 5.28 6.75 3.54
C ASN A 52 4.90 6.26 4.94
N PHE A 53 5.60 5.23 5.44
CA PHE A 53 5.35 4.66 6.77
C PHE A 53 5.48 5.72 7.89
N LYS A 54 6.55 6.52 7.87
CA LYS A 54 6.78 7.57 8.87
C LYS A 54 5.71 8.66 8.82
N ILE A 55 5.30 9.09 7.62
CA ILE A 55 4.25 10.10 7.46
C ILE A 55 2.92 9.58 8.02
N LEU A 56 2.54 8.34 7.68
CA LEU A 56 1.32 7.73 8.21
C LEU A 56 1.38 7.57 9.73
N LYS A 57 2.55 7.29 10.31
CA LYS A 57 2.70 7.21 11.77
C LYS A 57 2.45 8.55 12.45
N CYS A 58 2.85 9.66 11.82
CA CYS A 58 2.55 10.99 12.34
C CYS A 58 1.05 11.35 12.25
N LEU A 59 0.28 10.68 11.38
CA LEU A 59 -1.15 10.92 11.16
C LEU A 59 -2.04 9.89 11.88
N GLU A 60 -1.44 8.92 12.57
CA GLU A 60 -2.14 7.86 13.30
C GLU A 60 -3.03 8.47 14.40
N GLY A 61 -4.28 8.00 14.49
CA GLY A 61 -5.27 8.49 15.44
C GLY A 61 -6.12 9.68 14.97
N ILE A 62 -5.82 10.29 13.82
CA ILE A 62 -6.61 11.41 13.28
C ILE A 62 -7.82 10.91 12.45
N GLY A 63 -7.81 9.65 12.01
CA GLY A 63 -8.93 9.04 11.27
C GLY A 63 -9.07 9.51 9.81
N ILE A 64 -8.11 10.27 9.31
CA ILE A 64 -8.10 10.82 7.93
C ILE A 64 -7.08 10.15 7.00
N SER A 65 -6.35 9.15 7.50
CA SER A 65 -5.28 8.49 6.77
C SER A 65 -5.22 6.99 7.09
N PRO A 66 -4.66 6.17 6.19
CA PRO A 66 -4.33 4.77 6.49
C PRO A 66 -3.48 4.65 7.76
N VAL A 67 -3.79 3.64 8.57
CA VAL A 67 -3.00 3.29 9.74
C VAL A 67 -1.83 2.40 9.29
N PRO A 68 -0.58 2.80 9.51
CA PRO A 68 0.56 1.99 9.13
C PRO A 68 0.73 0.86 10.15
N ILE A 69 0.77 -0.38 9.65
CA ILE A 69 0.86 -1.58 10.48
C ILE A 69 2.32 -1.98 10.60
N GLN A 70 2.99 -2.18 9.46
CA GLN A 70 4.40 -2.57 9.44
C GLN A 70 5.09 -2.21 8.13
N TYR A 71 6.42 -2.21 8.16
CA TYR A 71 7.26 -2.22 6.96
C TYR A 71 8.37 -3.24 7.15
N ASN A 72 8.80 -3.88 6.07
CA ASN A 72 9.84 -4.89 6.09
C ASN A 72 10.48 -5.02 4.69
N ARG A 73 11.40 -5.97 4.53
CA ARG A 73 12.11 -6.27 3.29
C ARG A 73 11.94 -7.74 2.93
N TRP A 74 11.73 -8.01 1.65
CA TRP A 74 11.77 -9.33 1.05
C TRP A 74 12.78 -9.29 -0.10
N ASP A 75 13.88 -10.04 0.00
CA ASP A 75 15.00 -9.99 -0.94
C ASP A 75 15.51 -8.55 -1.17
N ASP A 76 15.43 -8.04 -2.41
CA ASP A 76 15.80 -6.69 -2.84
C ASP A 76 14.62 -5.70 -2.84
N LEU A 77 13.46 -6.12 -2.34
CA LEU A 77 12.24 -5.32 -2.30
C LEU A 77 11.90 -4.88 -0.89
N HIS A 78 11.47 -3.64 -0.78
CA HIS A 78 10.95 -3.04 0.44
C HIS A 78 9.44 -2.97 0.36
N TYR A 79 8.74 -3.26 1.45
CA TYR A 79 7.28 -3.17 1.48
C TYR A 79 6.73 -2.64 2.79
N SER A 80 5.50 -2.14 2.74
CA SER A 80 4.71 -1.78 3.91
C SER A 80 3.29 -2.30 3.80
N ILE A 81 2.71 -2.65 4.95
CA ILE A 81 1.30 -2.97 5.11
C ILE A 81 0.64 -1.86 5.94
N GLU A 82 -0.49 -1.38 5.46
CA GLU A 82 -1.30 -0.34 6.10
C GLU A 82 -2.80 -0.71 5.99
N SER A 83 -3.64 -0.12 6.84
CA SER A 83 -5.08 -0.35 6.76
C SER A 83 -5.65 0.22 5.46
N PHE A 84 -6.64 -0.44 4.88
CA PHE A 84 -7.38 0.15 3.78
C PHE A 84 -8.28 1.28 4.28
N LEU A 85 -8.15 2.48 3.69
CA LEU A 85 -9.09 3.58 3.91
C LEU A 85 -9.95 3.72 2.64
N PRO A 86 -11.26 3.47 2.71
CA PRO A 86 -12.14 3.60 1.56
C PRO A 86 -12.26 5.07 1.15
N GLY A 87 -12.20 5.33 -0.15
CA GLY A 87 -12.39 6.66 -0.71
C GLY A 87 -12.36 6.62 -2.23
N GLU A 88 -13.06 7.56 -2.86
CA GLU A 88 -12.96 7.77 -4.30
C GLU A 88 -11.76 8.67 -4.60
N HIS A 89 -10.95 8.27 -5.57
CA HIS A 89 -9.89 9.12 -6.07
C HIS A 89 -10.46 10.00 -7.18
N GLU A 90 -10.49 11.32 -6.97
CA GLU A 90 -10.81 12.27 -8.03
C GLU A 90 -9.71 12.22 -9.10
N SER A 91 -10.06 11.66 -10.27
CA SER A 91 -9.22 11.77 -11.45
C SER A 91 -9.32 13.18 -12.01
N HIS A 92 -8.32 14.01 -11.75
CA HIS A 92 -8.18 15.28 -12.46
C HIS A 92 -7.73 14.99 -13.90
N ASN A 93 -8.65 15.16 -14.85
CA ASN A 93 -8.27 15.24 -16.26
C ASN A 93 -7.39 16.48 -16.45
N PRO A 94 -6.17 16.36 -17.01
CA PRO A 94 -5.40 17.53 -17.37
C PRO A 94 -6.21 18.33 -18.40
N ILE A 95 -6.55 19.57 -18.06
CA ILE A 95 -7.15 20.52 -18.99
C ILE A 95 -6.08 20.77 -20.06
N SER A 96 -6.26 20.21 -21.26
CA SER A 96 -5.42 20.58 -22.41
C SER A 96 -5.56 22.09 -22.63
N PRO A 97 -4.48 22.87 -22.63
CA PRO A 97 -4.56 24.25 -23.02
C PRO A 97 -4.91 24.29 -24.52
N HIS A 98 -6.13 24.72 -24.83
CA HIS A 98 -6.51 25.08 -26.19
C HIS A 98 -5.65 26.28 -26.61
N THR A 99 -4.71 26.05 -27.53
CA THR A 99 -4.13 27.09 -28.38
C THR A 99 -5.01 27.35 -29.58
#